data_AF-A0A9X2B1S7-F1
#
_entry.id   AF-A0A9X2B1S7-F1
#
_cell.length_a   1.000
_cell.length_b   1.000
_cell.length_c   1.000
_cell.angle_alpha   90.00
_cell.angle_beta   90.00
_cell.angle_gamma   90.00
#
_symmetry.space_group_name_H-M   'P 1'
#
loop_
_entity.id
_entity.type
_entity.pdbx_description
1 polymer ?
#
loop_
_entity_poly.entity_id
_entity_poly.type
_entity_poly.pdbx_seq_one_letter_code
_entity_poly.pdbx_strand_id
1 'polypeptide(L)'
;MKHHAGVKRAELLISLAKSSVGTTQALHAYKLHLGQLLEEYDLAKRQLEQIEHELYLILERIPYAQMLLEIRGVNTTSLAGVLGEAGDLSGYSHGNLEDHSIPSFLGHNQRAS
;
A
#
# COMPACT_ATOMS: atom_id res chain seq x y z
N MET A 1 9.19 18.67 28.70
CA MET A 1 10.43 18.02 29.18
C MET A 1 11.40 17.82 28.01
N LYS A 2 12.52 18.55 28.06
CA LYS A 2 13.87 18.26 27.50
C LYS A 2 14.04 17.99 25.98
N HIS A 3 14.29 19.06 25.22
CA HIS A 3 15.00 19.10 23.92
C HIS A 3 16.48 18.60 23.97
N HIS A 4 16.89 17.90 25.04
CA HIS A 4 18.30 17.60 25.31
C HIS A 4 18.79 16.33 24.58
N ALA A 5 17.89 15.48 24.10
CA ALA A 5 18.27 14.26 23.38
C ALA A 5 18.74 14.55 21.94
N GLY A 6 18.24 15.61 21.30
CA GLY A 6 18.64 16.02 19.95
C GLY A 6 20.04 16.61 19.92
N VAL A 7 20.34 17.52 20.86
CA VAL A 7 21.66 18.18 20.97
C VAL A 7 22.76 17.16 21.23
N LYS A 8 22.56 16.26 22.20
CA LYS A 8 23.54 15.19 22.50
C LYS A 8 23.79 14.26 21.31
N ARG A 9 22.76 13.94 20.53
CA ARG A 9 22.92 13.13 19.30
C ARG A 9 23.66 13.89 18.21
N ALA A 10 23.37 15.18 18.03
CA ALA A 10 24.06 16.01 17.05
C ALA A 10 25.55 16.16 17.39
N GLU A 11 25.88 16.40 18.66
CA GLU A 11 27.27 16.45 19.16
C GLU A 11 28.00 15.13 18.91
N LEU A 12 27.36 14.00 19.21
CA LEU A 12 27.91 12.67 18.95
C LEU A 12 28.18 12.46 17.45
N LEU A 13 27.23 12.79 16.58
CA LEU A 13 27.40 12.68 15.12
C LEU A 13 28.59 13.53 14.62
N ILE A 14 28.71 14.76 15.11
CA ILE A 14 29.85 15.64 14.77
C ILE A 14 31.17 15.03 15.25
N SER A 15 31.23 14.50 16.48
CA SER A 15 32.45 13.88 17.00
C SER A 15 32.87 12.66 16.18
N LEU A 16 31.93 11.80 15.79
CA LEU A 16 32.20 10.60 15.01
C LEU A 16 32.61 10.96 13.57
N ALA A 17 31.99 11.99 12.98
CA ALA A 17 32.36 12.46 11.65
C ALA A 17 33.81 13.00 11.60
N LYS A 18 34.25 13.70 12.66
CA LYS A 18 35.63 14.21 12.78
C LYS A 18 36.67 13.11 12.83
N SER A 19 36.35 11.95 13.40
CA SER A 19 37.24 10.77 13.45
C SER A 19 36.96 9.76 12.34
N SER A 20 36.16 10.13 11.33
CA SER A 20 35.79 9.19 10.26
C SER A 20 36.93 8.97 9.27
N VAL A 21 36.95 7.79 8.65
CA VAL A 21 37.87 7.45 7.55
C VAL A 21 37.38 7.96 6.18
N GLY A 22 36.37 8.84 6.17
CA GLY A 22 35.77 9.36 4.95
C GLY A 22 36.76 10.18 4.12
N THR A 23 36.61 10.14 2.80
CA THR A 23 37.47 10.92 1.90
C THR A 23 37.27 12.42 2.10
N THR A 24 38.37 13.15 2.22
CA THR A 24 38.39 14.62 2.27
C THR A 24 38.66 15.24 0.90
N GLN A 25 38.77 14.41 -0.14
CA GLN A 25 39.00 14.83 -1.52
C GLN A 25 37.69 15.10 -2.25
N ALA A 26 37.73 16.02 -3.22
CA ALA A 26 36.59 16.35 -4.09
C ALA A 26 35.28 16.67 -3.35
N LEU A 27 35.35 17.15 -2.09
CA LEU A 27 34.19 17.41 -1.24
C LEU A 27 33.16 18.31 -1.90
N HIS A 28 33.60 19.30 -2.70
CA HIS A 28 32.70 20.17 -3.43
C HIS A 28 31.87 19.40 -4.48
N ALA A 29 32.51 18.56 -5.29
CA ALA A 29 31.83 17.76 -6.31
C ALA A 29 30.84 16.77 -5.69
N TYR A 30 31.23 16.10 -4.60
CA TYR A 30 30.34 15.18 -3.89
C TYR A 30 29.15 15.89 -3.23
N LYS A 31 29.36 17.07 -2.65
CA LYS A 31 28.26 17.88 -2.09
C LYS A 31 27.29 18.33 -3.18
N LEU A 32 27.81 18.76 -4.32
CA LEU A 32 26.98 19.13 -5.47
C LEU A 32 26.15 17.93 -5.96
N HIS A 33 26.78 16.77 -6.14
CA HIS A 33 26.09 15.57 -6.59
C HIS A 33 25.04 15.10 -5.57
N LEU A 34 25.35 15.14 -4.27
CA LEU A 34 24.38 14.83 -3.24
C LEU A 34 23.19 15.80 -3.27
N GLY A 35 23.42 17.09 -3.53
CA GLY A 35 22.36 18.06 -3.73
C GLY A 35 21.44 17.67 -4.90
N GLN A 36 22.02 17.32 -6.05
CA GLN A 36 21.26 16.86 -7.22
C GLN A 36 20.41 15.62 -6.91
N LEU A 37 20.99 14.61 -6.23
CA LEU A 37 20.26 13.41 -5.83
C LEU A 37 19.09 13.71 -4.87
N LEU A 38 19.27 14.67 -3.97
CA LEU A 38 18.19 15.11 -3.06
C LEU A 38 17.08 15.84 -3.83
N GLU A 39 17.43 16.69 -4.79
CA GLU A 39 16.46 17.37 -5.65
C GLU A 39 15.66 16.37 -6.51
N GLU A 40 16.34 15.36 -7.08
CA GLU A 40 15.71 14.27 -7.82
C GLU A 40 14.76 13.45 -6.93
N TYR A 41 15.20 13.13 -5.71
CA TYR A 41 14.38 12.43 -4.72
C TYR A 41 13.11 13.23 -4.39
N ASP A 42 13.26 14.52 -4.10
CA ASP A 42 12.14 15.39 -3.76
C ASP A 42 11.15 15.53 -4.93
N LEU A 43 11.66 15.58 -6.16
CA LEU A 43 10.82 15.58 -7.36
C LEU A 43 10.04 14.27 -7.51
N ALA A 44 10.73 13.13 -7.44
CA ALA A 44 10.11 11.82 -7.56
C ALA A 44 9.06 11.59 -6.47
N LYS A 45 9.32 12.06 -5.24
CA LYS A 45 8.37 11.98 -4.14
C LYS A 45 7.10 12.79 -4.40
N ARG A 46 7.22 14.04 -4.87
CA ARG A 46 6.05 14.86 -5.23
C ARG A 46 5.23 14.23 -6.35
N GLN A 47 5.89 13.66 -7.35
CA GLN A 47 5.21 12.97 -8.44
C GLN A 47 4.47 11.72 -7.96
N LEU A 48 5.09 10.95 -7.06
CA LEU A 48 4.45 9.79 -6.45
C LEU A 48 3.18 10.19 -5.68
N GLU A 49 3.26 11.22 -4.84
CA GLU A 49 2.10 11.72 -4.06
C GLU A 49 0.95 12.17 -4.97
N GLN A 50 1.27 12.82 -6.10
CA GLN A 50 0.26 13.20 -7.11
C GLN A 50 -0.40 11.98 -7.76
N ILE A 51 0.38 10.97 -8.14
CA ILE A 51 -0.14 9.74 -8.73
C ILE A 51 -1.01 8.98 -7.73
N GLU A 52 -0.57 8.86 -6.47
CA GLU A 52 -1.34 8.19 -5.42
C GLU A 52 -2.68 8.89 -5.15
N HIS A 53 -2.71 10.23 -5.23
CA HIS A 53 -3.93 11.00 -5.10
C HIS A 53 -4.92 10.72 -6.25
N GLU A 54 -4.45 10.78 -7.51
CA GLU A 54 -5.29 10.47 -8.67
C GLU A 54 -5.80 9.02 -8.63
N LEU A 55 -4.95 8.09 -8.19
CA LEU A 55 -5.30 6.68 -8.03
C LEU A 55 -6.46 6.50 -7.05
N TYR A 56 -6.40 7.20 -5.91
CA TYR A 56 -7.47 7.19 -4.92
C TYR A 56 -8.77 7.75 -5.49
N LEU A 57 -8.72 8.88 -6.22
CA LEU A 57 -9.91 9.47 -6.85
C LEU A 57 -10.55 8.57 -7.91
N ILE A 58 -9.75 7.79 -8.65
CA ILE A 58 -10.26 6.79 -9.60
C ILE A 58 -10.97 5.67 -8.85
N LEU A 59 -10.36 5.13 -7.79
CA LEU A 59 -10.96 4.07 -6.98
C LEU A 59 -12.28 4.50 -6.33
N GLU A 60 -12.39 5.74 -5.84
CA GLU A 60 -13.64 6.26 -5.28
C GLU A 60 -14.82 6.22 -6.27
N ARG A 61 -14.55 6.24 -7.58
CA ARG A 61 -15.59 6.18 -8.62
C ARG A 61 -16.04 4.77 -8.95
N ILE A 62 -15.25 3.75 -8.57
CA ILE A 62 -15.57 2.36 -8.84
C ILE A 62 -16.55 1.89 -7.76
N PRO A 63 -17.77 1.42 -8.12
CA PRO A 63 -18.65 0.74 -7.18
C PRO A 63 -17.87 -0.37 -6.46
N TYR A 64 -18.21 -0.76 -5.23
CA TYR A 64 -17.49 -1.78 -4.43
C TYR A 64 -16.03 -1.49 -4.02
N ALA A 65 -15.27 -0.61 -4.67
CA ALA A 65 -13.85 -0.41 -4.35
C ALA A 65 -13.60 0.10 -2.92
N GLN A 66 -14.45 1.01 -2.42
CA GLN A 66 -14.33 1.50 -1.04
C GLN A 66 -14.49 0.38 0.00
N MET A 67 -15.41 -0.56 -0.26
CA MET A 67 -15.64 -1.71 0.62
C MET A 67 -14.42 -2.65 0.64
N LEU A 68 -13.70 -2.77 -0.47
CA LEU A 68 -12.45 -3.55 -0.55
C LEU A 68 -11.30 -2.86 0.21
N LEU A 69 -11.26 -1.53 0.25
CA LEU A 69 -10.27 -0.77 1.02
C LEU A 69 -10.46 -0.88 2.54
N GLU A 70 -11.66 -1.22 3.00
CA GLU A 70 -11.92 -1.47 4.43
C GLU A 70 -11.30 -2.78 4.92
N ILE A 71 -10.93 -3.69 4.00
CA ILE A 71 -10.29 -4.95 4.34
C ILE A 71 -8.89 -4.66 4.89
N ARG A 72 -8.65 -5.08 6.13
CA ARG A 72 -7.35 -4.90 6.79
C ARG A 72 -6.22 -5.48 5.96
N GLY A 73 -5.24 -4.63 5.63
CA GLY A 73 -4.05 -5.02 4.86
C GLY A 73 -4.15 -4.71 3.36
N VAL A 74 -5.34 -4.34 2.87
CA VAL A 74 -5.50 -3.80 1.51
C VAL A 74 -5.18 -2.30 1.55
N ASN A 75 -4.36 -1.85 0.60
CA ASN A 75 -4.07 -0.43 0.40
C ASN A 75 -4.49 -0.01 -1.03
N THR A 76 -4.61 1.30 -1.25
CA THR A 76 -5.01 1.91 -2.52
C THR A 76 -4.22 1.39 -3.71
N THR A 77 -2.88 1.37 -3.60
CA THR A 77 -1.99 0.96 -4.69
C THR A 77 -2.17 -0.51 -5.05
N SER A 78 -2.22 -1.39 -4.05
CA SER A 78 -2.44 -2.82 -4.27
C SER A 78 -3.82 -3.10 -4.85
N LEU A 79 -4.87 -2.45 -4.35
CA LEU A 79 -6.22 -2.64 -4.87
C LEU A 79 -6.35 -2.16 -6.32
N ALA A 80 -5.80 -0.98 -6.63
CA ALA A 80 -5.81 -0.46 -8.00
C ALA A 80 -5.03 -1.36 -8.95
N GLY A 81 -3.92 -1.95 -8.51
CA GLY A 81 -3.20 -2.95 -9.30
C GLY A 81 -4.08 -4.16 -9.63
N VAL A 82 -4.73 -4.75 -8.62
CA VAL A 82 -5.62 -5.89 -8.81
C VAL A 82 -6.80 -5.55 -9.72
N LEU A 83 -7.48 -4.41 -9.52
CA LEU A 83 -8.60 -4.00 -10.36
C LEU A 83 -8.16 -3.61 -11.78
N GLY A 84 -6.96 -3.04 -11.94
CA GLY A 84 -6.37 -2.73 -13.23
C GLY A 84 -6.06 -3.98 -14.06
N GLU A 85 -5.68 -5.08 -13.40
CA GLU A 85 -5.45 -6.38 -14.03
C GLU A 85 -6.74 -7.17 -14.27
N ALA A 86 -7.64 -7.21 -13.28
CA ALA A 86 -8.84 -8.03 -13.32
C ALA A 86 -10.01 -7.40 -14.10
N GLY A 87 -10.01 -6.07 -14.25
CA GLY A 87 -11.10 -5.33 -14.87
C GLY A 87 -12.35 -5.23 -13.97
N ASP A 88 -13.52 -5.09 -14.61
CA ASP A 88 -14.79 -4.96 -13.90
C ASP A 88 -15.17 -6.27 -13.18
N LEU A 89 -15.34 -6.17 -11.85
CA LEU A 89 -15.68 -7.31 -11.01
C LEU A 89 -17.19 -7.49 -10.80
N SER A 90 -18.03 -6.62 -11.37
CA SER A 90 -19.49 -6.68 -11.22
C SER A 90 -20.12 -7.99 -11.71
N GLY A 91 -19.44 -8.71 -12.61
CA GLY A 91 -19.88 -10.01 -13.15
C GLY A 91 -19.58 -11.22 -12.26
N TYR A 92 -18.84 -11.07 -11.16
CA TYR A 92 -18.39 -12.19 -10.31
C TYR A 92 -19.36 -12.54 -9.16
N SER A 93 -20.65 -12.20 -9.31
CA SER A 93 -21.72 -12.39 -8.31
C SER A 93 -22.04 -13.84 -7.90
N HIS A 94 -21.25 -14.83 -8.33
CA HIS A 94 -21.49 -16.24 -8.04
C HIS A 94 -20.69 -16.70 -6.82
N GLY A 95 -21.13 -16.29 -5.63
CA GLY A 95 -20.75 -16.94 -4.39
C GLY A 95 -21.55 -18.22 -4.23
N ASN A 96 -20.92 -19.38 -4.42
CA ASN A 96 -21.37 -20.73 -4.06
C ASN A 96 -22.89 -20.89 -3.80
N LEU A 97 -23.67 -21.13 -4.85
CA LEU A 97 -24.84 -22.00 -4.71
C LEU A 97 -24.29 -23.41 -4.60
N GLU A 98 -23.90 -23.82 -3.39
CA GLU A 98 -23.91 -25.23 -3.08
C GLU A 98 -25.35 -25.70 -3.27
N ASP A 99 -25.57 -26.40 -4.40
CA ASP A 99 -26.79 -27.11 -4.72
C ASP A 99 -26.99 -28.22 -3.67
N HIS A 100 -27.52 -27.84 -2.51
CA HIS A 100 -28.11 -28.78 -1.56
C HIS A 100 -29.55 -29.10 -2.00
N SER A 101 -29.69 -29.62 -3.21
CA SER A 101 -30.84 -30.44 -3.60
C SER A 101 -30.75 -31.79 -2.86
N ILE A 102 -31.02 -31.79 -1.55
CA ILE A 102 -31.37 -33.04 -0.85
C ILE A 102 -32.83 -33.34 -1.20
N PRO A 103 -33.13 -34.47 -1.89
CA PRO A 103 -34.50 -34.85 -2.14
C PRO A 103 -35.15 -35.26 -0.81
N SER A 104 -36.26 -34.61 -0.46
CA SER A 104 -37.11 -35.00 0.66
C SER A 104 -37.74 -36.37 0.37
N PHE A 105 -37.16 -37.43 0.95
CA PHE A 105 -37.84 -38.72 1.08
C PHE A 105 -38.97 -38.59 2.11
N LEU A 106 -40.12 -38.06 1.69
CA LEU A 106 -41.37 -38.24 2.41
C LEU A 106 -41.88 -39.66 2.18
N GLY A 107 -41.88 -40.45 3.26
CA GLY A 107 -42.48 -41.76 3.29
C GLY A 107 -44.00 -41.71 3.12
N HIS A 108 -44.50 -42.51 2.18
CA HIS A 108 -45.87 -43.01 2.23
C HIS A 108 -45.85 -44.52 2.47
N ASN A 109 -45.92 -44.87 3.75
CA ASN A 109 -46.38 -46.17 4.21
C ASN A 109 -47.70 -45.96 4.93
N GLN A 110 -48.83 -46.20 4.25
CA GLN A 110 -50.17 -46.58 4.77
C GLN A 110 -51.02 -46.96 3.53
N ARG A 111 -51.78 -48.06 3.42
CA ARG A 111 -52.08 -49.24 4.23
C ARG A 111 -52.63 -50.30 3.25
N ALA A 112 -52.29 -51.56 3.50
CA ALA A 112 -53.06 -52.71 3.03
C ALA A 112 -54.13 -53.04 4.08
N SER A 113 -55.39 -53.02 3.68
CA SER A 113 -56.56 -53.79 4.15
C SER A 113 -57.84 -53.03 3.86
#